data_AF-A0A6J7IPI9-F1
#
_entry.id   AF-A0A6J7IPI9-F1
#
_cell.length_a   1.000
_cell.length_b   1.000
_cell.length_c   1.000
_cell.angle_alpha   90.00
_cell.angle_beta   90.00
_cell.angle_gamma   90.00
#
_symmetry.space_group_name_H-M   'P 1'
#
loop_
_entity.id
_entity.type
_entity.pdbx_description
1 polymer ?
#
loop_
_entity_poly.entity_id
_entity_poly.type
_entity_poly.pdbx_seq_one_letter_code
_entity_poly.pdbx_strand_id
1 'polypeptide(L)'
;MSQTLNRRTVVRGIAWTTPVIAASTTAPAFAASRCAVAGGITVGPNVTTSYRAICSSQSQQTNPTTIKQVYGTGQLPQYIDICTCDQITGWYRWRETDTLSNFQIEVDGLHADQNGPSQGYRPAVFLDINDPVLGACRRFALTYRTSAERSRRNATNFSITWTLERSLGGQNGPWQEVDQFTRQVSIIRTTGNDAGDGTNFSQCSSQGRVAVPGISD
;
A
#
# COMPACT_ATOMS: atom_id res chain seq x y z
N MET A 1 -26.23 -63.90 -42.70
CA MET A 1 -27.34 -62.96 -42.97
C MET A 1 -26.78 -61.55 -43.07
N SER A 2 -27.18 -60.87 -44.14
CA SER A 2 -27.25 -59.42 -44.39
C SER A 2 -26.06 -58.49 -44.11
N GLN A 3 -25.59 -57.86 -45.19
CA GLN A 3 -24.88 -56.57 -45.21
C GLN A 3 -25.80 -55.43 -44.76
N THR A 4 -25.24 -54.38 -44.14
CA THR A 4 -25.53 -52.99 -44.55
C THR A 4 -24.32 -52.08 -44.30
N LEU A 5 -23.83 -51.43 -45.35
CA LEU A 5 -22.87 -50.32 -45.30
C LEU A 5 -23.48 -49.09 -44.61
N ASN A 6 -22.64 -48.27 -43.97
CA ASN A 6 -22.76 -46.83 -44.18
C ASN A 6 -21.39 -46.14 -44.19
N ARG A 7 -20.95 -45.84 -45.41
CA ARG A 7 -19.84 -44.96 -45.73
C ARG A 7 -20.46 -43.56 -45.89
N ARG A 8 -20.16 -42.63 -44.98
CA ARG A 8 -20.39 -41.20 -45.25
C ARG A 8 -19.05 -40.47 -45.36
N THR A 9 -19.00 -39.71 -46.43
CA THR A 9 -17.87 -39.01 -47.02
C THR A 9 -17.45 -37.79 -46.19
N VAL A 10 -16.14 -37.57 -46.19
CA VAL A 10 -15.35 -36.43 -45.72
C VAL A 10 -15.98 -35.06 -46.03
N VAL A 11 -15.93 -34.12 -45.08
CA VAL A 11 -15.68 -32.70 -45.38
C VAL A 11 -14.71 -32.08 -44.36
N ARG A 12 -13.80 -31.31 -44.92
CA ARG A 12 -12.63 -30.64 -44.37
C ARG A 12 -12.94 -29.70 -43.20
N GLY A 13 -12.13 -29.78 -42.17
CA GLY A 13 -11.90 -28.69 -41.22
C GLY A 13 -10.45 -28.76 -40.81
N ILE A 14 -9.61 -27.88 -41.35
CA ILE A 14 -8.25 -27.67 -40.86
C ILE A 14 -8.42 -26.99 -39.50
N ALA A 15 -8.54 -27.77 -38.45
CA ALA A 15 -8.32 -27.27 -37.11
C ALA A 15 -6.81 -27.15 -36.98
N TRP A 16 -6.28 -25.97 -37.32
CA TRP A 16 -4.95 -25.58 -36.89
C TRP A 16 -4.95 -25.73 -35.38
N THR A 17 -4.31 -26.79 -34.88
CA THR A 17 -3.97 -26.89 -33.47
C THR A 17 -2.98 -25.78 -33.21
N THR A 18 -3.48 -24.62 -32.78
CA THR A 18 -2.64 -23.64 -32.11
C THR A 18 -2.00 -24.40 -30.95
N PRO A 19 -0.66 -24.52 -30.88
CA PRO A 19 -0.05 -24.96 -29.65
C PRO A 19 -0.45 -23.90 -28.63
N VAL A 20 -1.35 -24.27 -27.71
CA VAL A 20 -1.46 -23.58 -26.45
C VAL A 20 -0.14 -23.88 -25.77
N ILE A 21 0.83 -23.00 -25.98
CA ILE A 21 1.95 -22.88 -25.06
C ILE A 21 1.28 -22.47 -23.76
N ALA A 22 1.04 -23.44 -22.89
CA ALA A 22 0.87 -23.16 -21.49
C ALA A 22 2.19 -22.53 -21.08
N ALA A 23 2.26 -21.20 -21.20
CA ALA A 23 3.22 -20.42 -20.48
C ALA A 23 2.85 -20.62 -19.02
N SER A 24 3.32 -21.71 -18.43
CA SER A 24 3.54 -21.75 -17.01
C SER A 24 4.57 -20.65 -16.77
N THR A 25 4.08 -19.43 -16.54
CA THR A 25 4.85 -18.48 -15.78
C THR A 25 5.05 -19.21 -14.47
N THR A 26 6.23 -19.79 -14.27
CA THR A 26 6.78 -19.88 -12.93
C THR A 26 6.69 -18.45 -12.43
N ALA A 27 5.65 -18.14 -11.65
CA ALA A 27 5.61 -16.94 -10.87
C ALA A 27 6.98 -16.91 -10.22
N PRO A 28 7.84 -15.93 -10.55
CA PRO A 28 9.23 -16.04 -10.20
C PRO A 28 9.26 -16.23 -8.69
N ALA A 29 9.99 -17.26 -8.25
CA ALA A 29 10.08 -17.71 -6.87
C ALA A 29 10.79 -16.69 -5.95
N PHE A 30 10.59 -15.39 -6.19
CA PHE A 30 10.90 -14.30 -5.27
C PHE A 30 10.07 -14.37 -3.98
N ALA A 31 9.04 -15.24 -3.92
CA ALA A 31 8.29 -15.51 -2.69
C ALA A 31 9.05 -16.42 -1.70
N ALA A 32 10.07 -17.17 -2.12
CA ALA A 32 10.64 -18.25 -1.31
C ALA A 32 11.92 -17.87 -0.50
N SER A 33 12.46 -16.66 -0.62
CA SER A 33 13.79 -16.34 -0.03
C SER A 33 13.80 -15.22 1.02
N ARG A 34 12.65 -14.73 1.49
CA ARG A 34 12.59 -13.56 2.40
C ARG A 34 12.17 -13.86 3.83
N CYS A 35 11.85 -15.10 4.16
CA CYS A 35 11.39 -15.44 5.49
C CYS A 35 12.25 -16.54 6.11
N ALA A 36 13.16 -16.09 6.96
CA ALA A 36 13.74 -16.91 8.01
C ALA A 36 13.16 -16.50 9.39
N VAL A 37 12.00 -15.83 9.40
CA VAL A 37 11.42 -15.13 10.58
C VAL A 37 9.91 -15.36 10.65
N ALA A 38 9.38 -15.45 11.87
CA ALA A 38 8.02 -15.86 12.28
C ALA A 38 6.87 -14.90 11.89
N GLY A 39 6.92 -14.35 10.69
CA GLY A 39 6.11 -13.22 10.22
C GLY A 39 7.02 -12.07 9.80
N GLY A 40 6.75 -11.46 8.66
CA GLY A 40 7.59 -10.40 8.09
C GLY A 40 6.78 -9.28 7.46
N ILE A 41 7.30 -8.07 7.54
CA ILE A 41 6.79 -6.89 6.86
C ILE A 41 7.71 -6.55 5.69
N THR A 42 7.16 -6.61 4.47
CA THR A 42 7.85 -6.14 3.27
C THR A 42 7.20 -4.87 2.80
N VAL A 43 8.00 -3.84 2.53
CA VAL A 43 7.47 -2.58 1.99
C VAL A 43 7.81 -2.47 0.49
N GLY A 44 6.81 -2.08 -0.31
CA GLY A 44 6.91 -1.94 -1.76
C GLY A 44 7.93 -0.87 -2.19
N PRO A 45 8.43 -0.89 -3.44
CA PRO A 45 9.48 0.01 -3.87
C PRO A 45 9.07 1.49 -3.75
N ASN A 46 10.05 2.38 -3.57
CA ASN A 46 9.79 3.81 -3.69
C ASN A 46 9.50 4.15 -5.14
N VAL A 47 8.36 4.79 -5.36
CA VAL A 47 7.98 5.32 -6.67
C VAL A 47 7.44 6.73 -6.51
N THR A 48 7.42 7.48 -7.61
CA THR A 48 6.85 8.83 -7.62
C THR A 48 5.37 8.78 -7.27
N THR A 49 5.04 9.34 -6.12
CA THR A 49 3.73 9.26 -5.48
C THR A 49 3.28 10.65 -5.09
N SER A 50 2.05 11.04 -5.44
CA SER A 50 1.48 12.29 -4.95
C SER A 50 1.07 12.18 -3.49
N TYR A 51 1.23 13.27 -2.74
CA TYR A 51 0.66 13.41 -1.40
C TYR A 51 -0.21 14.66 -1.31
N ARG A 52 -1.21 14.61 -0.44
CA ARG A 52 -2.21 15.67 -0.29
C ARG A 52 -1.91 16.59 0.89
N ALA A 53 -2.43 17.81 0.85
CA ALA A 53 -2.41 18.72 2.01
C ALA A 53 -3.75 18.62 2.75
N ILE A 54 -3.70 18.62 4.08
CA ILE A 54 -4.86 18.54 4.97
C ILE A 54 -4.85 19.65 6.01
N CYS A 55 -5.99 19.90 6.65
CA CYS A 55 -6.07 20.89 7.72
C CYS A 55 -5.21 20.51 8.93
N SER A 56 -4.45 21.46 9.47
CA SER A 56 -3.49 21.21 10.55
C SER A 56 -4.17 20.83 11.87
N SER A 57 -5.30 21.47 12.18
CA SER A 57 -6.13 21.16 13.35
C SER A 57 -6.78 19.77 13.28
N GLN A 58 -6.77 19.13 12.12
CA GLN A 58 -7.33 17.80 11.87
C GLN A 58 -6.25 16.75 11.58
N SER A 59 -4.97 17.08 11.79
CA SER A 59 -3.83 16.22 11.41
C SER A 59 -3.90 14.78 11.93
N GLN A 60 -4.45 14.59 13.14
CA GLN A 60 -4.61 13.29 13.80
C GLN A 60 -5.95 12.60 13.49
N GLN A 61 -6.88 13.27 12.81
CA GLN A 61 -8.19 12.67 12.51
C GLN A 61 -8.06 11.59 11.42
N THR A 62 -8.89 10.56 11.50
CA THR A 62 -8.94 9.52 10.47
C THR A 62 -9.32 10.10 9.10
N ASN A 63 -10.34 10.96 9.06
CA ASN A 63 -10.88 11.57 7.84
C ASN A 63 -10.78 13.11 7.89
N PRO A 64 -9.58 13.69 7.73
CA PRO A 64 -9.41 15.13 7.76
C PRO A 64 -9.89 15.77 6.45
N THR A 65 -10.19 17.06 6.54
CA THR A 65 -10.47 17.89 5.38
C THR A 65 -9.22 17.99 4.52
N THR A 66 -9.33 17.53 3.27
CA THR A 66 -8.29 17.71 2.27
C THR A 66 -8.37 19.15 1.74
N ILE A 67 -7.29 19.90 1.93
CA ILE A 67 -7.14 21.25 1.41
C ILE A 67 -6.71 21.21 -0.05
N LYS A 68 -5.78 20.31 -0.41
CA LYS A 68 -5.33 20.08 -1.78
C LYS A 68 -5.11 18.61 -2.05
N GLN A 69 -5.77 18.08 -3.08
CA GLN A 69 -5.65 16.67 -3.46
C GLN A 69 -4.24 16.32 -3.96
N VAL A 70 -3.61 17.23 -4.72
CA VAL A 70 -2.23 17.08 -5.18
C VAL A 70 -1.46 18.31 -4.68
N TYR A 71 -0.67 18.14 -3.62
CA TYR A 71 0.15 19.21 -3.04
C TYR A 71 1.63 19.05 -3.36
N GLY A 72 2.10 17.81 -3.38
CA GLY A 72 3.47 17.49 -3.74
C GLY A 72 3.60 16.06 -4.23
N THR A 73 4.84 15.72 -4.56
CA THR A 73 5.23 14.36 -4.93
C THR A 73 6.42 13.91 -4.11
N GLY A 74 6.57 12.60 -3.93
CA GLY A 74 7.74 12.03 -3.27
C GLY A 74 8.11 10.68 -3.85
N GLN A 75 9.32 10.22 -3.54
CA GLN A 75 9.74 8.84 -3.74
C GLN A 75 9.28 8.07 -2.51
N LEU A 76 8.05 7.53 -2.59
CA LEU A 76 7.34 6.93 -1.47
C LEU A 76 6.91 5.50 -1.84
N PRO A 77 6.87 4.56 -0.87
CA PRO A 77 6.34 3.24 -1.11
C PRO A 77 4.83 3.28 -1.41
N GLN A 78 4.31 2.32 -2.19
CA GLN A 78 2.88 2.29 -2.54
C GLN A 78 2.06 1.34 -1.69
N TYR A 79 2.72 0.40 -1.03
CA TYR A 79 2.07 -0.64 -0.27
C TYR A 79 3.02 -1.24 0.76
N ILE A 80 2.44 -1.94 1.72
CA ILE A 80 3.13 -2.92 2.55
C ILE A 80 2.49 -4.28 2.34
N ASP A 81 3.29 -5.33 2.43
CA ASP A 81 2.87 -6.71 2.50
C ASP A 81 3.24 -7.24 3.89
N ILE A 82 2.27 -7.81 4.58
CA ILE A 82 2.48 -8.54 5.83
C ILE A 82 2.27 -10.01 5.53
N CYS A 83 3.33 -10.78 5.68
CA CYS A 83 3.34 -12.20 5.37
C CYS A 83 3.66 -13.03 6.60
N THR A 84 3.00 -14.17 6.74
CA THR A 84 3.48 -15.29 7.58
C THR A 84 4.11 -16.33 6.67
N CYS A 85 5.30 -16.80 7.02
CA CYS A 85 6.08 -17.69 6.16
C CYS A 85 6.45 -19.02 6.84
N ASP A 86 6.39 -19.09 8.16
CA ASP A 86 6.80 -20.27 8.93
C ASP A 86 5.62 -21.20 9.25
N GLN A 87 4.55 -21.16 8.44
CA GLN A 87 3.25 -21.81 8.73
C GLN A 87 2.58 -21.33 10.03
N ILE A 88 2.98 -20.16 10.52
CA ILE A 88 2.51 -19.63 11.79
C ILE A 88 1.26 -18.78 11.57
N THR A 89 0.11 -19.41 11.74
CA THR A 89 -1.19 -18.73 11.75
C THR A 89 -1.33 -17.88 13.03
N GLY A 90 -1.85 -16.66 12.91
CA GLY A 90 -1.99 -15.79 14.08
C GLY A 90 -2.44 -14.36 13.78
N TRP A 91 -2.61 -13.61 14.86
CA TRP A 91 -2.93 -12.18 14.80
C TRP A 91 -1.66 -11.36 14.72
N TYR A 92 -1.63 -10.44 13.77
CA TYR A 92 -0.55 -9.49 13.55
C TYR A 92 -1.10 -8.07 13.58
N ARG A 93 -0.31 -7.15 14.11
CA ARG A 93 -0.56 -5.71 14.03
C ARG A 93 0.74 -5.00 13.75
N TRP A 94 0.68 -3.78 13.28
CA TRP A 94 1.88 -3.01 13.00
C TRP A 94 1.63 -1.53 13.24
N ARG A 95 2.70 -0.75 13.29
CA ARG A 95 2.66 0.71 13.33
C ARG A 95 3.70 1.30 12.39
N GLU A 96 3.40 2.49 11.87
CA GLU A 96 4.34 3.31 11.12
C GLU A 96 4.72 4.55 11.90
N THR A 97 6.01 4.84 11.97
CA THR A 97 6.56 6.10 12.45
C THR A 97 7.45 6.73 11.40
N ASP A 98 7.57 8.05 11.43
CA ASP A 98 8.45 8.76 10.50
C ASP A 98 9.16 9.91 11.22
N THR A 99 10.27 10.35 10.64
CA THR A 99 11.10 11.41 11.22
C THR A 99 10.69 12.82 10.77
N LEU A 100 9.61 12.95 10.01
CA LEU A 100 9.15 14.20 9.43
C LEU A 100 7.88 14.70 10.10
N SER A 101 8.03 15.73 10.94
CA SER A 101 6.87 16.33 11.62
C SER A 101 5.77 16.73 10.63
N ASN A 102 4.51 16.56 11.05
CA ASN A 102 3.31 16.92 10.26
C ASN A 102 3.20 16.20 8.91
N PHE A 103 3.85 15.04 8.78
CA PHE A 103 3.61 14.09 7.70
C PHE A 103 2.82 12.92 8.26
N GLN A 104 1.88 12.39 7.48
CA GLN A 104 1.07 11.27 7.94
C GLN A 104 0.96 10.23 6.83
N ILE A 105 1.11 8.98 7.25
CA ILE A 105 0.97 7.80 6.42
C ILE A 105 -0.42 7.22 6.66
N GLU A 106 -1.08 6.91 5.57
CA GLU A 106 -2.39 6.30 5.56
C GLU A 106 -2.28 4.90 4.99
N VAL A 107 -2.98 3.97 5.62
CA VAL A 107 -3.12 2.59 5.21
C VAL A 107 -4.55 2.41 4.77
N ASP A 108 -4.75 2.02 3.51
CA ASP A 108 -6.07 1.94 2.87
C ASP A 108 -6.89 3.22 3.05
N GLY A 109 -6.21 4.38 2.99
CA GLY A 109 -6.81 5.70 3.13
C GLY A 109 -7.04 6.18 4.57
N LEU A 110 -6.73 5.37 5.58
CA LEU A 110 -6.97 5.71 6.99
C LEU A 110 -5.66 6.05 7.70
N HIS A 111 -5.67 7.10 8.51
CA HIS A 111 -4.58 7.40 9.43
C HIS A 111 -4.86 6.83 10.82
N ALA A 112 -3.81 6.30 11.46
CA ALA A 112 -3.83 5.89 12.85
C ALA A 112 -3.10 6.95 13.68
N ASP A 113 -3.83 7.58 14.61
CA ASP A 113 -3.29 8.58 15.54
C ASP A 113 -2.20 7.95 16.41
N GLN A 114 -0.98 8.46 16.31
CA GLN A 114 0.17 7.98 17.06
C GLN A 114 0.07 8.27 18.57
N ASN A 115 -0.75 9.25 18.97
CA ASN A 115 -0.98 9.62 20.36
C ASN A 115 -2.33 9.10 20.90
N GLY A 116 -3.11 8.43 20.06
CA GLY A 116 -4.40 7.87 20.41
C GLY A 116 -4.30 6.62 21.28
N PRO A 117 -5.44 6.03 21.69
CA PRO A 117 -5.46 4.83 22.53
C PRO A 117 -4.75 3.61 21.92
N SER A 118 -4.69 3.52 20.59
CA SER A 118 -3.95 2.47 19.89
C SER A 118 -2.48 2.79 19.67
N GLN A 119 -2.00 3.97 20.09
CA GLN A 119 -0.60 4.41 19.97
C GLN A 119 -0.03 4.26 18.55
N GLY A 120 -0.85 4.56 17.54
CA GLY A 120 -0.50 4.42 16.12
C GLY A 120 -0.52 3.00 15.55
N TYR A 121 -0.82 1.97 16.37
CA TYR A 121 -0.98 0.62 15.83
C TYR A 121 -2.26 0.50 15.01
N ARG A 122 -2.14 -0.19 13.87
CA ARG A 122 -3.25 -0.56 13.00
C ARG A 122 -4.10 -1.67 13.64
N PRO A 123 -5.38 -1.79 13.26
CA PRO A 123 -6.21 -2.91 13.65
C PRO A 123 -5.53 -4.24 13.32
N ALA A 124 -5.61 -5.19 14.25
CA ALA A 124 -4.98 -6.49 14.06
C ALA A 124 -5.64 -7.27 12.91
N VAL A 125 -4.81 -7.96 12.14
CA VAL A 125 -5.23 -8.82 11.04
C VAL A 125 -4.83 -10.26 11.33
N PHE A 126 -5.71 -11.19 11.00
CA PHE A 126 -5.41 -12.62 11.10
C PHE A 126 -4.81 -13.12 9.80
N LEU A 127 -3.61 -13.69 9.88
CA LEU A 127 -2.95 -14.34 8.76
C LEU A 127 -2.98 -15.84 9.00
N ASP A 128 -3.46 -16.58 8.01
CA ASP A 128 -3.52 -18.04 8.04
C ASP A 128 -3.00 -18.58 6.71
N ILE A 129 -1.94 -19.38 6.77
CA ILE A 129 -1.31 -19.95 5.57
C ILE A 129 -2.24 -20.91 4.83
N ASN A 130 -3.21 -21.50 5.55
CA ASN A 130 -4.15 -22.45 4.99
C ASN A 130 -5.43 -21.80 4.48
N ASP A 131 -5.60 -20.49 4.66
CA ASP A 131 -6.78 -19.78 4.18
C ASP A 131 -6.70 -19.62 2.65
N PRO A 132 -7.62 -20.26 1.90
CA PRO A 132 -7.59 -20.26 0.44
C PRO A 132 -7.98 -18.92 -0.18
N VAL A 133 -8.50 -17.97 0.60
CA VAL A 133 -8.97 -16.65 0.16
C VAL A 133 -8.01 -15.54 0.59
N LEU A 134 -7.55 -15.57 1.85
CA LEU A 134 -6.72 -14.52 2.44
C LEU A 134 -5.22 -14.80 2.30
N GLY A 135 -4.84 -16.07 2.16
CA GLY A 135 -3.47 -16.52 1.99
C GLY A 135 -2.53 -16.15 3.13
N ALA A 136 -1.27 -16.52 2.95
CA ALA A 136 -0.20 -16.25 3.91
C ALA A 136 0.22 -14.77 3.97
N CYS A 137 -0.23 -13.95 3.02
CA CYS A 137 0.19 -12.56 2.86
C CYS A 137 -1.00 -11.64 2.63
N ARG A 138 -1.02 -10.50 3.32
CA ARG A 138 -1.96 -9.40 3.05
C ARG A 138 -1.22 -8.14 2.63
N ARG A 139 -1.73 -7.51 1.57
CA ARG A 139 -1.26 -6.22 1.07
C ARG A 139 -2.15 -5.10 1.58
N PHE A 140 -1.54 -3.99 1.97
CA PHE A 140 -2.22 -2.77 2.34
C PHE A 140 -1.69 -1.60 1.51
N ALA A 141 -2.58 -0.80 0.93
CA ALA A 141 -2.19 0.34 0.12
C ALA A 141 -1.72 1.49 1.01
N LEU A 142 -0.68 2.21 0.58
CA LEU A 142 -0.18 3.38 1.28
C LEU A 142 -0.58 4.66 0.53
N THR A 143 -1.18 5.59 1.27
CA THR A 143 -1.38 6.96 0.82
C THR A 143 -0.75 7.94 1.81
N TYR A 144 -0.57 9.18 1.38
CA TYR A 144 0.23 10.16 2.12
C TYR A 144 -0.43 11.51 2.16
N ARG A 145 -0.26 12.18 3.30
CA ARG A 145 -0.74 13.54 3.51
C ARG A 145 0.23 14.33 4.36
N THR A 146 0.07 15.64 4.32
CA THR A 146 0.80 16.55 5.21
C THR A 146 -0.11 17.63 5.75
N SER A 147 0.18 18.06 6.98
CA SER A 147 -0.49 19.14 7.68
C SER A 147 0.39 20.40 7.84
N ALA A 148 1.51 20.47 7.14
CA ALA A 148 2.44 21.61 7.19
C ALA A 148 3.04 21.91 5.81
N GLU A 149 3.52 23.15 5.65
CA GLU A 149 4.14 23.60 4.42
C GLU A 149 5.45 22.84 4.12
N ARG A 150 5.64 22.49 2.84
CA ARG A 150 6.84 21.81 2.33
C ARG A 150 7.57 22.67 1.31
N SER A 151 8.88 22.47 1.22
CA SER A 151 9.74 23.19 0.27
C SER A 151 9.45 22.75 -1.17
N ARG A 152 9.50 23.72 -2.09
CA ARG A 152 9.44 23.49 -3.55
C ARG A 152 10.83 23.38 -4.19
N ARG A 153 11.85 23.92 -3.52
CA ARG A 153 13.22 23.99 -4.06
C ARG A 153 14.07 22.82 -3.61
N ASN A 154 13.90 22.41 -2.36
CA ASN A 154 14.72 21.39 -1.72
C ASN A 154 13.84 20.20 -1.37
N ALA A 155 14.16 19.03 -1.91
CA ALA A 155 13.54 17.80 -1.46
C ALA A 155 13.86 17.59 0.02
N THR A 156 12.84 17.24 0.80
CA THR A 156 12.98 16.86 2.21
C THR A 156 13.15 15.35 2.27
N ASN A 157 14.33 14.89 2.68
CA ASN A 157 14.62 13.49 2.94
C ASN A 157 14.26 13.13 4.38
N PHE A 158 13.67 11.98 4.58
CA PHE A 158 13.30 11.47 5.89
C PHE A 158 13.19 9.95 5.86
N SER A 159 13.01 9.34 7.02
CA SER A 159 12.83 7.89 7.14
C SER A 159 11.45 7.55 7.66
N ILE A 160 10.93 6.42 7.19
CA ILE A 160 9.74 5.77 7.72
C ILE A 160 10.16 4.42 8.28
N THR A 161 9.72 4.10 9.49
CA THR A 161 9.94 2.82 10.15
C THR A 161 8.61 2.11 10.38
N TRP A 162 8.55 0.84 9.99
CA TRP A 162 7.42 -0.04 10.25
C TRP A 162 7.85 -1.07 11.29
N THR A 163 7.08 -1.20 12.37
CA THR A 163 7.28 -2.24 13.38
C THR A 163 6.10 -3.20 13.32
N LEU A 164 6.37 -4.48 13.09
CA LEU A 164 5.40 -5.57 13.07
C LEU A 164 5.42 -6.31 14.40
N GLU A 165 4.24 -6.53 14.95
CA GLU A 165 4.04 -7.33 16.14
C GLU A 165 3.10 -8.50 15.86
N ARG A 166 3.36 -9.60 16.54
CA ARG A 166 2.52 -10.79 16.57
C ARG A 166 1.92 -10.96 17.96
N SER A 167 0.68 -11.43 18.02
CA SER A 167 0.06 -11.78 19.29
C SER A 167 0.47 -13.16 19.78
N LEU A 168 0.71 -13.27 21.09
CA LEU A 168 0.92 -14.53 21.81
C LEU A 168 -0.34 -15.05 22.51
N GLY A 169 -1.43 -14.27 22.56
CA GLY A 169 -2.63 -14.59 23.35
C GLY A 169 -3.98 -14.40 22.64
N GLY A 170 -3.98 -14.18 21.31
CA GLY A 170 -5.18 -13.96 20.50
C GLY A 170 -5.35 -12.52 20.02
N GLN A 171 -6.53 -12.11 19.55
CA GLN A 171 -6.70 -10.83 18.85
C GLN A 171 -6.27 -9.59 19.65
N ASN A 172 -6.26 -9.67 20.98
CA ASN A 172 -6.01 -8.52 21.87
C ASN A 172 -4.59 -8.48 22.48
N GLY A 173 -3.71 -9.42 22.11
CA GLY A 173 -2.36 -9.54 22.67
C GLY A 173 -2.23 -10.63 23.75
N PRO A 174 -1.12 -10.68 24.51
CA PRO A 174 -0.01 -9.74 24.51
C PRO A 174 0.77 -9.76 23.18
N TRP A 175 1.41 -8.64 22.86
CA TRP A 175 2.07 -8.41 21.58
C TRP A 175 3.59 -8.50 21.72
N GLN A 176 4.22 -9.13 20.73
CA GLN A 176 5.66 -9.27 20.63
C GLN A 176 6.12 -8.75 19.28
N GLU A 177 7.13 -7.88 19.26
CA GLU A 177 7.80 -7.46 18.02
C GLU A 177 8.46 -8.65 17.34
N VAL A 178 8.19 -8.81 16.04
CA VAL A 178 8.72 -9.92 15.22
C VAL A 178 9.50 -9.43 14.01
N ASP A 179 9.28 -8.18 13.58
CA ASP A 179 10.02 -7.59 12.47
C ASP A 179 10.01 -6.06 12.55
N GLN A 180 11.06 -5.44 12.02
CA GLN A 180 11.17 -4.00 11.87
C GLN A 180 11.88 -3.66 10.57
N PHE A 181 11.29 -2.74 9.81
CA PHE A 181 11.84 -2.29 8.54
C PHE A 181 11.91 -0.76 8.50
N THR A 182 13.03 -0.19 8.04
CA THR A 182 13.18 1.26 7.84
C THR A 182 13.49 1.59 6.38
N ARG A 183 12.84 2.63 5.84
CA ARG A 183 13.05 3.11 4.47
C ARG A 183 13.40 4.59 4.45
N GLN A 184 14.39 4.93 3.65
CA GLN A 184 14.65 6.32 3.28
C GLN A 184 13.71 6.74 2.16
N VAL A 185 13.12 7.92 2.31
CA VAL A 185 12.15 8.49 1.37
C VAL A 185 12.39 9.99 1.23
N SER A 186 11.76 10.60 0.22
CA SER A 186 11.89 12.04 -0.03
C SER A 186 10.58 12.63 -0.52
N ILE A 187 10.26 13.84 -0.11
CA ILE A 187 9.10 14.60 -0.63
C ILE A 187 9.51 15.99 -1.12
N ILE A 188 8.75 16.54 -2.04
CA ILE A 188 8.86 17.92 -2.49
C ILE A 188 7.47 18.45 -2.85
N ARG A 189 7.21 19.72 -2.52
CA ARG A 189 6.00 20.41 -2.96
C ARG A 189 6.06 20.64 -4.47
N THR A 190 4.95 20.42 -5.16
CA THR A 190 4.85 20.65 -6.62
C THR A 190 3.88 21.77 -6.98
N THR A 191 3.03 22.20 -6.05
CA THR A 191 2.09 23.32 -6.24
C THR A 191 2.69 24.68 -5.89
N GLY A 192 2.03 25.75 -6.36
CA GLY A 192 2.35 27.13 -5.99
C GLY A 192 3.36 27.84 -6.89
N ASN A 193 4.10 28.79 -6.30
CA ASN A 193 5.36 29.32 -6.82
C ASN A 193 6.44 29.22 -5.73
N ASP A 194 7.60 29.82 -5.97
CA ASP A 194 8.73 29.84 -5.04
C ASP A 194 8.53 30.76 -3.82
N ALA A 195 7.69 31.79 -3.95
CA ALA A 195 7.34 32.72 -2.88
C ALA A 195 6.24 32.18 -1.96
N GLY A 196 5.55 31.12 -2.38
CA GLY A 196 4.50 30.48 -1.61
C GLY A 196 3.56 29.68 -2.50
N ASP A 197 2.88 28.72 -1.89
CA ASP A 197 1.77 28.04 -2.52
C ASP A 197 0.45 28.81 -2.36
N GLY A 198 0.33 29.56 -1.27
CA GLY A 198 -0.94 30.10 -0.81
C GLY A 198 -1.81 29.06 -0.10
N THR A 199 -1.34 27.82 0.08
CA THR A 199 -2.02 26.82 0.92
C THR A 199 -2.03 27.30 2.35
N ASN A 200 -3.22 27.61 2.84
CA ASN A 200 -3.45 27.93 4.22
C ASN A 200 -3.85 26.66 4.99
N PHE A 201 -2.90 26.05 5.70
CA PHE A 201 -3.14 24.83 6.49
C PHE A 201 -4.09 25.02 7.68
N SER A 202 -4.37 26.25 8.11
CA SER A 202 -5.35 26.53 9.17
C SER A 202 -6.79 26.67 8.64
N GLN A 203 -6.96 26.82 7.33
CA GLN A 203 -8.27 26.92 6.71
C GLN A 203 -8.73 25.53 6.25
N CYS A 204 -9.61 24.91 7.04
CA CYS A 204 -10.17 23.58 6.78
C CYS A 204 -11.24 23.60 5.68
N SER A 205 -10.86 24.02 4.47
CA SER A 205 -11.68 23.96 3.26
C SER A 205 -10.81 23.64 2.06
N SER A 206 -11.39 23.08 0.99
CA SER A 206 -10.67 22.86 -0.27
C SER A 206 -10.13 24.18 -0.84
N GLN A 207 -8.88 24.19 -1.30
CA GLN A 207 -8.19 25.36 -1.84
C GLN A 207 -7.54 25.00 -3.18
N GLY A 208 -7.82 25.77 -4.24
CA GLY A 208 -7.31 25.52 -5.59
C GLY A 208 -8.17 24.58 -6.44
N ARG A 209 -7.89 24.52 -7.75
CA ARG A 209 -8.59 23.61 -8.67
C ARG A 209 -8.18 22.17 -8.38
N VAL A 210 -9.17 21.30 -8.15
CA VAL A 210 -9.02 19.85 -8.32
C VAL A 210 -8.62 19.64 -9.78
N ALA A 211 -7.44 19.09 -10.04
CA ALA A 211 -7.13 18.65 -11.39
C ALA A 211 -8.11 17.51 -11.73
N VAL A 212 -9.15 17.83 -12.47
CA VAL A 212 -9.97 16.83 -13.16
C VAL A 212 -9.10 16.30 -14.30
N PRO A 213 -8.86 14.98 -14.40
CA PRO A 213 -8.15 14.42 -15.55
C PRO A 213 -8.98 14.69 -16.82
N GLY A 214 -8.41 15.47 -17.74
CA GLY A 214 -8.82 15.51 -19.15
C GLY A 214 -10.08 16.29 -19.48
N ILE A 215 -9.92 17.59 -19.78
CA ILE A 215 -10.55 18.21 -20.96
C ILE A 215 -9.50 19.14 -21.55
N SER A 216 -8.95 18.77 -22.71
CA SER A 216 -8.23 19.68 -23.59
C SER A 216 -9.26 20.37 -24.48
N ASP A 217 -9.19 21.70 -24.56
CA ASP A 217 -9.84 22.47 -25.63
C ASP A 217 -9.27 22.08 -27.01
#